data_AF-A0A1G2FJX1-F1
#
_entry.id   AF-A0A1G2FJX1-F1
#
_cell.length_a   1.000
_cell.length_b   1.000
_cell.length_c   1.000
_cell.angle_alpha   90.00
_cell.angle_beta   90.00
_cell.angle_gamma   90.00
#
_symmetry.space_group_name_H-M   'P 1'
#
loop_
_entity.id
_entity.type
_entity.pdbx_description
1 polymer ?
#
loop_
_entity_poly.entity_id
_entity_poly.type
_entity_poly.pdbx_seq_one_letter_code
_entity_poly.pdbx_strand_id
1 'polypeptide(L)' 'MSTTTITLPKTEYQKLRRAADLLEIIRKFFEADFFTEPSVKDPKKIIKEFEKTGLYNKSFLKSLEKGLNESSYFSHSR' A
#
# COMPACT_ATOMS: atom_id res chain seq x y z
N MET A 1 21.36 27.85 10.90
CA MET A 1 21.85 26.50 11.24
C MET A 1 23.33 26.44 10.86
N SER A 2 24.21 26.09 11.79
CA SER A 2 25.65 26.02 11.56
C SER A 2 26.00 24.76 10.76
N THR A 3 26.67 24.90 9.61
CA THR A 3 27.10 23.75 8.79
C THR A 3 28.44 23.22 9.29
N THR A 4 28.41 22.10 10.00
CA THR A 4 29.63 21.39 10.41
C THR A 4 30.17 20.59 9.23
N THR A 5 31.40 20.89 8.82
CA THR A 5 32.09 20.11 7.79
C THR A 5 32.65 18.85 8.42
N ILE A 6 32.17 17.67 7.98
CA ILE A 6 32.61 16.36 8.47
C ILE A 6 33.38 15.66 7.36
N THR A 7 34.62 15.24 7.66
CA THR A 7 35.46 14.48 6.72
C THR A 7 35.19 12.98 6.88
N LEU A 8 34.85 12.31 5.78
CA LEU A 8 34.53 10.89 5.75
C LEU A 8 35.27 10.17 4.61
N PRO A 9 35.67 8.89 4.80
CA PRO A 9 36.12 8.05 3.71
C PRO A 9 35.06 7.93 2.62
N LYS A 10 35.49 7.96 1.35
CA LYS A 10 34.59 7.90 0.19
C LYS A 10 33.67 6.66 0.20
N THR A 11 34.18 5.54 0.67
CA THR A 11 33.43 4.27 0.78
C THR A 11 32.28 4.38 1.77
N GLU A 12 32.53 5.00 2.93
CA GLU A 12 31.51 5.22 3.96
C GLU A 12 30.44 6.20 3.48
N TYR A 13 30.86 7.28 2.81
CA TYR A 13 29.94 8.21 2.17
C TYR A 13 29.01 7.50 1.16
N GLN A 14 29.57 6.65 0.30
CA GLN A 14 28.78 5.92 -0.70
C GLN A 14 27.77 4.98 -0.06
N LYS A 15 28.16 4.28 1.01
CA LYS A 15 27.26 3.40 1.77
C LYS A 15 26.10 4.18 2.39
N LEU A 16 26.39 5.29 3.06
CA LEU A 16 25.38 6.15 3.67
C LEU A 16 24.46 6.76 2.61
N ARG A 17 25.01 7.16 1.46
CA ARG A 17 24.23 7.71 0.35
C ARG A 17 23.22 6.69 -0.20
N ARG A 18 23.65 5.44 -0.43
CA ARG A 18 22.73 4.38 -0.86
C ARG A 18 21.61 4.13 0.15
N ALA A 19 21.93 4.12 1.44
CA ALA A 19 20.92 3.95 2.48
C ALA A 19 19.90 5.10 2.48
N ALA A 20 20.37 6.34 2.31
CA ALA A 20 19.50 7.51 2.19
C ALA A 20 18.61 7.45 0.94
N ASP A 21 19.15 7.06 -0.21
CA ASP A 21 18.39 6.94 -1.46
C ASP A 21 17.29 5.86 -1.34
N LEU A 22 17.58 4.72 -0.70
CA LEU A 22 16.58 3.67 -0.43
C LEU A 22 15.47 4.15 0.51
N LEU A 23 15.84 4.90 1.56
CA LEU A 23 14.87 5.48 2.49
C LEU A 23 13.97 6.50 1.79
N GLU A 24 14.53 7.31 0.88
CA GLU A 24 13.78 8.24 0.03
C GLU A 24 12.75 7.52 -0.85
N ILE A 25 13.13 6.38 -1.44
CA ILE A 25 12.22 5.54 -2.23
C ILE A 25 11.08 5.03 -1.35
N ILE A 26 11.41 4.41 -0.21
CA ILE A 26 10.41 3.91 0.74
C ILE A 26 9.50 5.03 1.19
N ARG A 27 10.05 6.19 1.57
CA ARG A 27 9.26 7.35 1.99
C ARG A 27 8.27 7.77 0.90
N LYS A 28 8.69 7.86 -0.37
CA LYS A 28 7.79 8.20 -1.48
C LYS A 28 6.67 7.18 -1.67
N PHE A 29 6.97 5.89 -1.51
CA PHE A 29 5.94 4.84 -1.53
C PHE A 29 4.98 4.92 -0.34
N PHE A 30 5.46 5.35 0.83
CA PHE A 30 4.64 5.47 2.05
C PHE A 30 3.84 6.79 2.10
N GLU A 31 4.37 7.87 1.53
CA GLU A 31 3.67 9.16 1.36
C GLU A 31 2.59 9.09 0.26
N ALA A 32 2.74 8.20 -0.72
CA ALA A 32 1.74 7.95 -1.74
C ALA A 32 0.72 6.91 -1.27
N ASP A 33 -0.45 7.36 -0.79
CA ASP A 33 -1.74 6.64 -0.74
C ASP A 33 -1.79 5.19 -0.21
N PHE A 34 -0.69 4.65 0.35
CA PHE A 34 -0.63 3.25 0.78
C PHE A 34 -1.42 3.01 2.07
N PHE A 35 -1.52 4.05 2.91
CA PHE A 35 -2.35 4.05 4.12
C PHE A 35 -3.67 4.79 3.95
N THR A 36 -3.93 5.37 2.77
CA THR A 36 -5.26 5.89 2.52
C THR A 36 -6.19 4.70 2.33
N GLU A 37 -7.32 4.75 3.02
CA GLU A 37 -8.33 3.73 2.87
C GLU A 37 -8.66 3.61 1.37
N PRO A 38 -8.60 2.42 0.76
CA PRO A 38 -8.90 2.26 -0.64
C PRO A 38 -10.27 2.88 -0.92
N SER A 39 -10.33 3.79 -1.90
CA SER A 39 -11.55 4.53 -2.23
C SER A 39 -12.72 3.63 -2.65
N VAL A 40 -12.42 2.38 -3.01
CA VAL A 40 -13.39 1.39 -3.45
C VAL A 40 -14.06 0.74 -2.23
N LYS A 41 -15.18 1.33 -1.79
CA LYS A 41 -16.09 0.77 -0.79
C LYS A 41 -17.27 0.00 -1.40
N ASP A 42 -17.16 -0.43 -2.66
CA ASP A 42 -18.24 -1.13 -3.37
C ASP A 42 -17.95 -2.64 -3.42
N PRO A 43 -18.68 -3.47 -2.63
CA PRO A 43 -18.52 -4.92 -2.64
C PRO A 43 -18.56 -5.53 -4.05
N LYS A 44 -19.40 -5.00 -4.95
CA LYS A 44 -19.53 -5.54 -6.32
C LYS A 44 -18.28 -5.29 -7.14
N LYS A 45 -17.66 -4.11 -7.00
CA LYS A 45 -16.38 -3.81 -7.66
C LYS A 45 -15.27 -4.70 -7.14
N ILE A 46 -15.21 -4.90 -5.82
CA ILE A 46 -14.21 -5.78 -5.19
C ILE A 46 -14.34 -7.20 -5.75
N ILE A 47 -15.54 -7.79 -5.74
CA ILE A 47 -15.76 -9.13 -6.27
C ILE A 47 -15.40 -9.23 -7.75
N LYS A 48 -15.74 -8.22 -8.55
CA LYS A 48 -15.38 -8.18 -9.98
C LYS A 48 -13.87 -8.17 -10.21
N GLU A 49 -13.09 -7.46 -9.39
CA GLU A 49 -11.63 -7.49 -9.51
C GLU A 49 -11.05 -8.86 -9.11
N PHE A 50 -11.58 -9.50 -8.07
CA PHE A 50 -11.18 -10.85 -7.69
C PHE A 50 -11.52 -11.88 -8.77
N GLU A 51 -12.70 -11.78 -9.40
CA GLU A 51 -13.11 -12.61 -10.54
C GLU A 51 -12.13 -12.50 -11.71
N LYS A 52 -11.70 -11.28 -12.06
CA LYS A 52 -10.75 -11.05 -13.16
C LYS A 52 -9.40 -11.74 -12.97
N THR A 53 -8.98 -11.98 -11.73
CA THR A 53 -7.71 -12.68 -11.47
C THR A 53 -7.74 -14.13 -11.93
N GLY A 54 -8.93 -14.76 -12.00
CA GLY A 54 -9.07 -16.19 -12.30
C GLY A 54 -8.47 -17.13 -11.26
N LEU A 55 -7.97 -16.61 -10.13
CA LEU A 55 -7.28 -17.39 -9.08
C LEU A 55 -8.25 -18.02 -8.07
N TYR A 56 -9.50 -17.56 -8.04
CA TYR A 56 -10.47 -17.91 -7.00
C TYR A 56 -11.66 -18.67 -7.57
N ASN A 57 -12.11 -19.69 -6.84
CA ASN A 57 -13.29 -20.46 -7.22
C ASN A 57 -14.61 -19.73 -6.87
N LYS A 58 -15.69 -20.14 -7.52
CA LYS A 58 -17.02 -19.52 -7.35
C LYS A 58 -17.54 -19.58 -5.91
N SER A 59 -17.24 -20.65 -5.17
CA SER A 59 -17.69 -20.78 -3.79
C SER A 59 -17.01 -19.75 -2.88
N PHE A 60 -15.71 -19.54 -3.06
CA PHE A 60 -14.95 -18.53 -2.33
C PHE A 60 -15.49 -17.13 -2.62
N LEU A 61 -15.67 -16.79 -3.90
CA LEU A 61 -16.17 -15.48 -4.31
C LEU A 61 -17.55 -15.19 -3.72
N LYS A 62 -18.46 -16.18 -3.68
CA LYS A 62 -19.79 -16.05 -3.07
C LYS A 62 -19.72 -15.84 -1.55
N SER A 63 -18.84 -16.58 -0.86
CA SER A 63 -18.63 -16.39 0.58
C SER A 63 -18.02 -15.01 0.89
N LEU A 64 -17.10 -14.54 0.05
CA LEU A 64 -16.49 -13.21 0.17
C LEU A 64 -17.54 -12.11 -0.05
N GLU A 65 -18.38 -12.22 -1.09
CA GLU A 65 -19.45 -11.28 -1.37
C GLU A 65 -20.41 -11.15 -0.18
N LYS A 66 -20.81 -12.30 0.40
CA LYS A 66 -21.64 -12.33 1.60
C LYS A 66 -20.99 -11.58 2.76
N GLY A 67 -19.72 -11.88 3.07
CA GLY A 67 -19.00 -11.23 4.17
C GLY A 67 -18.82 -9.71 3.97
N LEU A 68 -18.57 -9.28 2.74
CA LEU A 68 -18.47 -7.85 2.41
C LEU A 68 -19.82 -7.13 2.60
N ASN A 69 -20.93 -7.75 2.21
CA ASN A 69 -22.28 -7.18 2.36
C ASN A 69 -22.76 -7.16 3.83
N GLU A 70 -22.32 -8.12 4.65
CA GLU A 70 -22.65 -8.19 6.08
C GLU A 70 -21.78 -7.27 6.94
N SER A 71 -20.64 -6.81 6.42
CA SER A 71 -19.72 -5.96 7.14
C SER A 71 -20.26 -4.54 7.33
N SER A 72 -20.33 -4.10 8.59
CA SER A 72 -20.70 -2.73 8.97
C SER A 72 -19.77 -1.66 8.40
N TYR A 73 -18.57 -2.06 8.00
CA TYR A 73 -17.59 -1.19 7.35
C TYR A 73 -18.06 -0.74 5.96
N PHE A 74 -18.68 -1.63 5.19
CA PHE A 74 -19.17 -1.36 3.84
C PHE A 74 -20.63 -0.88 3.83
N SER A 75 -21.34 -0.94 4.97
CA SER A 75 -22.74 -0.51 5.07
C SER A 75 -22.95 1.00 5.23
N HIS A 76 -21.89 1.77 5.55
CA HIS A 76 -21.98 3.21 5.85
C HIS A 76 -21.65 4.15 4.67
N SER A 77 -21.31 3.63 3.49
CA SER A 77 -21.16 4.45 2.28
C SER A 77 -22.48 4.49 1.51
N ARG A 78 -23.43 5.33 1.92
CA ARG A 78 -24.55 5.77 1.09
C ARG A 78 -24.37 7.23 0.72
#